data_AF-A0A7J2JG34-F1
#
_entry.id   AF-A0A7J2JG34-F1
#
_cell.length_a   1.000
_cell.length_b   1.000
_cell.length_c   1.000
_cell.angle_alpha   90.00
_cell.angle_beta   90.00
_cell.angle_gamma   90.00
#
_symmetry.space_group_name_H-M   'P 1'
#
loop_
_entity.id
_entity.type
_entity.pdbx_description
1 polymer ?
#
loop_
_entity_poly.entity_id
_entity_poly.type
_entity_poly.pdbx_seq_one_letter_code
_entity_poly.pdbx_strand_id
1 'polypeptide(L)'
;MKNVDLSLLKACSLNCASNLSAAYFNLYITRARNTLFSGGLHVIPNKLKILLSGVPGFSSRGFFGWCTIALVKVNSGEYLLFDTGHHGDRLTLLRELERMGLSPDKISHVVVSHLHFDHCLNMHLFKKAKIYASEKELNYVLSNEYEAKGDPFVPYAYVKDLSSRIATVEDGQELAPRCQVVLLPGHTPGSLGLFLEDVKVILVGDAIRHAWELLHEPGICFHSLQEAEKSAKKALEIAEVVVPGHDRPFKLEEGRVHYLEDFHLELIFRIHPHDQPVTVKLES
;
A
#
# COMPACT_ATOMS: atom_id res chain seq x y z
N MET A 1 23.98 41.89 1.08
CA MET A 1 23.24 41.17 0.02
C MET A 1 24.20 40.92 -1.14
N LYS A 2 24.64 39.67 -1.34
CA LYS A 2 25.45 39.31 -2.51
C LYS A 2 24.49 39.01 -3.66
N ASN A 3 24.62 39.76 -4.75
CA ASN A 3 23.82 39.58 -5.97
C ASN A 3 24.02 38.15 -6.50
N VAL A 4 22.90 37.43 -6.68
CA VAL A 4 22.90 36.17 -7.41
C VAL A 4 22.90 36.51 -8.89
N ASP A 5 23.92 36.06 -9.61
CA ASP A 5 24.04 36.21 -11.05
C ASP A 5 23.05 35.28 -11.76
N LEU A 6 21.99 35.87 -12.34
CA LEU A 6 20.94 35.18 -13.07
C LEU A 6 21.30 34.92 -14.55
N SER A 7 22.52 35.22 -15.00
CA SER A 7 22.95 35.00 -16.38
C SER A 7 23.02 33.51 -16.78
N LEU A 8 23.08 32.60 -15.80
CA LEU A 8 23.03 31.14 -16.02
C LEU A 8 21.62 30.59 -16.35
N LEU A 9 20.56 31.40 -16.23
CA LEU A 9 19.18 30.98 -16.54
C LEU A 9 18.76 31.21 -17.99
N LYS A 10 19.64 31.78 -18.85
CA LYS A 10 19.35 32.04 -20.26
C LYS A 10 20.19 31.18 -21.20
N ALA A 11 19.89 29.89 -21.25
CA ALA A 11 20.12 29.05 -22.43
C ALA A 11 19.36 27.72 -22.29
N CYS A 12 18.07 27.73 -22.61
CA CYS A 12 17.38 26.50 -23.00
C CYS A 12 16.12 26.84 -23.82
N SER A 13 16.35 27.44 -24.98
CA SER A 13 15.45 27.30 -26.11
C SER A 13 16.15 26.38 -27.12
N LEU A 14 15.37 25.43 -27.67
CA LEU A 14 15.70 24.45 -28.71
C LEU A 14 16.01 23.01 -28.21
N ASN A 15 14.98 22.18 -28.35
CA ASN A 15 15.01 20.80 -28.82
C ASN A 15 16.09 19.86 -28.25
N CYS A 16 15.78 19.19 -27.13
CA CYS A 16 16.32 17.86 -26.87
C CYS A 16 15.43 17.04 -25.93
N ALA A 17 14.20 16.76 -26.37
CA ALA A 17 13.37 15.71 -25.77
C ALA A 17 13.86 14.34 -26.25
N SER A 18 14.97 13.85 -25.68
CA SER A 18 15.33 12.41 -25.76
C SER A 18 16.49 12.00 -24.86
N ASN A 19 17.36 12.91 -24.38
CA ASN A 19 18.61 12.49 -23.70
C ASN A 19 18.82 13.00 -22.26
N LEU A 20 17.94 13.84 -21.72
CA LEU A 20 18.05 14.33 -20.33
C LEU A 20 17.40 13.40 -19.28
N SER A 21 16.51 12.47 -19.67
CA SER A 21 15.94 11.52 -18.70
C SER A 21 16.92 10.39 -18.35
N ALA A 22 17.76 9.95 -19.28
CA ALA A 22 18.63 8.78 -19.10
C ALA A 22 19.82 9.03 -18.14
N ALA A 23 20.36 10.25 -18.09
CA ALA A 23 21.49 10.58 -17.21
C ALA A 23 21.08 10.72 -15.74
N TYR A 24 19.90 11.30 -15.46
CA TYR A 24 19.31 11.31 -14.12
C TYR A 24 18.80 9.92 -13.70
N PHE A 25 18.35 9.09 -14.66
CA PHE A 25 17.99 7.69 -14.39
C PHE A 25 19.19 6.80 -14.08
N ASN A 26 20.32 6.97 -14.79
CA ASN A 26 21.49 6.09 -14.63
C ASN A 26 22.23 6.29 -13.30
N LEU A 27 22.14 7.47 -12.66
CA LEU A 27 22.72 7.67 -11.32
C LEU A 27 21.96 6.91 -10.22
N TYR A 28 20.68 6.58 -10.45
CA TYR A 28 19.92 5.63 -9.62
C TYR A 28 20.37 4.17 -9.84
N ILE A 29 20.96 3.85 -11.00
CA ILE A 29 21.25 2.47 -11.43
C ILE A 29 22.61 1.96 -10.91
N THR A 30 23.60 2.81 -10.63
CA THR A 30 24.94 2.32 -10.27
C THR A 30 25.20 2.13 -8.77
N ARG A 31 24.42 2.76 -7.87
CA ARG A 31 24.59 2.57 -6.40
C ARG A 31 23.53 1.67 -5.75
N ALA A 32 22.37 1.46 -6.39
CA ALA A 32 21.40 0.44 -5.99
C ALA A 32 21.74 -0.97 -6.53
N ARG A 33 22.96 -1.17 -7.04
CA ARG A 33 23.40 -2.42 -7.67
C ARG A 33 24.01 -3.45 -6.70
N ASN A 34 23.99 -3.23 -5.39
CA ASN A 34 24.55 -4.19 -4.41
C ASN A 34 23.72 -4.44 -3.15
N THR A 35 22.48 -3.95 -3.06
CA THR A 35 21.50 -4.51 -2.11
C THR A 35 20.59 -5.46 -2.87
N LEU A 36 21.18 -6.61 -3.22
CA LEU A 36 20.43 -7.84 -3.39
C LEU A 36 19.74 -8.12 -2.06
N PHE A 37 18.47 -7.73 -1.95
CA PHE A 37 17.60 -8.20 -0.87
C PHE A 37 17.15 -9.62 -1.22
N SER A 38 18.05 -10.57 -0.97
CA SER A 38 17.73 -11.99 -0.86
C SER A 38 17.61 -12.31 0.63
N GLY A 39 16.45 -12.08 1.22
CA GLY A 39 16.20 -12.40 2.62
C GLY A 39 14.80 -11.97 3.01
N GLY A 40 13.96 -12.94 3.32
CA GLY A 40 12.54 -12.76 3.61
C GLY A 40 11.71 -13.78 2.85
N LEU A 41 11.59 -14.98 3.42
CA LEU A 41 10.79 -16.05 2.86
C LEU A 41 9.35 -15.56 2.65
N HIS A 42 8.79 -15.93 1.50
CA HIS A 42 7.42 -15.76 1.09
C HIS A 42 6.46 -16.12 2.23
N VAL A 43 5.66 -15.16 2.71
CA VAL A 43 4.78 -15.47 3.84
C VAL A 43 3.83 -16.62 3.50
N ILE A 44 3.58 -16.94 2.22
CA ILE A 44 3.11 -18.29 1.83
C ILE A 44 3.55 -18.66 0.40
N PRO A 45 4.32 -19.75 0.19
CA PRO A 45 4.73 -20.17 -1.16
C PRO A 45 3.54 -20.34 -2.11
N ASN A 46 3.64 -19.74 -3.30
CA ASN A 46 2.75 -19.87 -4.47
C ASN A 46 1.40 -19.14 -4.51
N LYS A 47 0.80 -18.70 -3.38
CA LYS A 47 -0.49 -17.96 -3.40
C LYS A 47 -0.34 -16.46 -3.13
N LEU A 48 0.49 -16.05 -2.17
CA LEU A 48 0.59 -14.65 -1.71
C LEU A 48 2.04 -14.16 -1.75
N LYS A 49 2.25 -12.94 -2.24
CA LYS A 49 3.53 -12.23 -2.17
C LYS A 49 3.30 -10.79 -1.74
N ILE A 50 3.94 -10.36 -0.67
CA ILE A 50 4.02 -8.93 -0.34
C ILE A 50 5.06 -8.31 -1.28
N LEU A 51 4.63 -7.28 -2.02
CA LEU A 51 5.50 -6.53 -2.91
C LEU A 51 6.21 -5.43 -2.13
N LEU A 52 5.44 -4.67 -1.36
CA LEU A 52 5.92 -3.63 -0.46
C LEU A 52 5.28 -3.89 0.91
N SER A 53 6.07 -4.03 1.96
CA SER A 53 5.56 -4.18 3.33
C SER A 53 5.14 -2.81 3.88
N GLY A 54 4.07 -2.79 4.66
CA GLY A 54 3.63 -1.60 5.38
C GLY A 54 4.64 -1.18 6.45
N VAL A 55 4.65 0.13 6.76
CA VAL A 55 5.59 0.72 7.73
C VAL A 55 4.84 1.58 8.74
N PRO A 56 4.91 1.27 10.05
CA PRO A 56 4.19 2.02 11.09
C PRO A 56 5.02 3.23 11.54
N GLY A 57 5.42 4.06 10.57
CA GLY A 57 6.41 5.12 10.75
C GLY A 57 5.84 6.54 10.64
N PHE A 58 6.34 7.42 11.49
CA PHE A 58 5.96 8.84 11.53
C PHE A 58 7.20 9.73 11.61
N SER A 59 7.07 10.94 11.08
CA SER A 59 8.01 12.04 11.24
C SER A 59 7.31 13.24 11.85
N SER A 60 8.07 14.31 12.10
CA SER A 60 7.50 15.62 12.49
C SER A 60 6.56 16.24 11.46
N ARG A 61 6.40 15.62 10.28
CA ARG A 61 5.45 16.04 9.23
C ARG A 61 4.26 15.10 9.06
N GLY A 62 4.10 14.09 9.92
CA GLY A 62 3.04 13.08 9.85
C GLY A 62 3.57 11.68 9.53
N PHE A 63 2.65 10.73 9.33
CA PHE A 63 2.96 9.35 8.95
C PHE A 63 3.54 9.28 7.53
N PHE A 64 4.28 8.21 7.26
CA PHE A 64 4.87 7.99 5.94
C PHE A 64 3.85 7.64 4.86
N GLY A 65 2.71 7.05 5.23
CA GLY A 65 1.69 6.58 4.28
C GLY A 65 2.19 5.43 3.42
N TRP A 66 2.99 4.54 4.00
CA TRP A 66 3.49 3.34 3.31
C TRP A 66 2.67 2.16 3.78
N CYS A 67 1.69 1.79 2.95
CA CYS A 67 0.84 0.64 3.21
C CYS A 67 1.45 -0.65 2.65
N THR A 68 0.95 -1.79 3.10
CA THR A 68 1.24 -3.09 2.52
C THR A 68 0.57 -3.17 1.15
N ILE A 69 1.36 -3.53 0.13
CA ILE A 69 0.86 -3.86 -1.21
C ILE A 69 1.14 -5.34 -1.45
N ALA A 70 0.10 -6.12 -1.72
CA ALA A 70 0.23 -7.55 -1.85
C ALA A 70 -0.32 -8.07 -3.18
N LEU A 71 0.37 -9.07 -3.71
CA LEU A 71 0.01 -9.79 -4.92
C LEU A 71 -0.51 -11.17 -4.56
N VAL A 72 -1.75 -11.45 -4.94
CA VAL A 72 -2.41 -12.75 -4.78
C VAL A 72 -2.49 -13.44 -6.14
N LYS A 73 -1.95 -14.64 -6.24
CA LYS A 73 -2.13 -15.51 -7.41
C LYS A 73 -3.51 -16.15 -7.32
N VAL A 74 -4.40 -15.79 -8.24
CA VAL A 74 -5.79 -16.25 -8.24
C VAL A 74 -6.00 -17.44 -9.16
N ASN A 75 -5.35 -17.46 -10.33
CA ASN A 75 -5.33 -18.58 -11.28
C ASN A 75 -3.94 -18.71 -11.93
N SER A 76 -3.79 -19.68 -12.84
CA SER A 76 -2.58 -19.78 -13.67
C SER A 76 -2.43 -18.55 -14.57
N GLY A 77 -1.46 -17.69 -14.24
CA GLY A 77 -1.16 -16.48 -15.01
C GLY A 77 -2.04 -15.27 -14.72
N GLU A 78 -2.92 -15.35 -13.71
CA GLU A 78 -3.78 -14.25 -13.28
C GLU A 78 -3.47 -13.84 -11.84
N TYR A 79 -3.42 -12.53 -11.63
CA TYR A 79 -3.02 -11.93 -10.37
C TYR A 79 -4.02 -10.86 -9.93
N LEU A 80 -4.31 -10.88 -8.64
CA LEU A 80 -5.03 -9.84 -7.92
C LEU A 80 -4.01 -9.02 -7.14
N LEU A 81 -4.15 -7.70 -7.17
CA LEU A 81 -3.39 -6.79 -6.31
C LEU A 81 -4.30 -6.27 -5.20
N PHE A 82 -3.86 -6.39 -3.95
CA PHE A 82 -4.52 -5.82 -2.78
C PHE A 82 -3.78 -4.54 -2.38
N ASP A 83 -4.50 -3.43 -2.41
CA ASP A 83 -4.02 -2.05 -2.35
C ASP A 83 -2.98 -1.71 -3.42
N THR A 84 -2.68 -0.42 -3.55
CA THR A 84 -1.82 0.13 -4.60
C THR A 84 -0.81 1.15 -4.07
N GLY A 85 -0.83 1.42 -2.78
CA GLY A 85 0.15 2.30 -2.14
C GLY A 85 -0.05 3.78 -2.41
N HIS A 86 0.75 4.56 -1.71
CA HIS A 86 0.88 6.00 -1.92
C HIS A 86 1.53 6.30 -3.28
N HIS A 87 1.32 7.51 -3.81
CA HIS A 87 1.96 7.92 -5.07
C HIS A 87 3.49 7.78 -5.03
N GLY A 88 4.11 7.92 -3.86
CA GLY A 88 5.55 7.71 -3.66
C GLY A 88 6.04 6.29 -3.96
N ASP A 89 5.19 5.29 -3.79
CA ASP A 89 5.54 3.87 -3.97
C ASP A 89 5.56 3.44 -5.44
N ARG A 90 5.01 4.26 -6.34
CA ARG A 90 4.82 3.91 -7.76
C ARG A 90 6.04 3.27 -8.41
N LEU A 91 7.20 3.90 -8.25
CA LEU A 91 8.42 3.44 -8.92
C LEU A 91 8.88 2.08 -8.36
N THR A 92 8.75 1.88 -7.05
CA THR A 92 9.11 0.63 -6.39
C THR A 92 8.10 -0.46 -6.75
N LEU A 93 6.80 -0.17 -6.70
CA LEU A 93 5.72 -1.10 -7.09
C LEU A 93 5.92 -1.63 -8.52
N LEU A 94 6.18 -0.75 -9.49
CA LEU A 94 6.42 -1.16 -10.87
C LEU A 94 7.68 -2.03 -11.01
N ARG A 95 8.74 -1.74 -10.23
CA ARG A 95 9.97 -2.54 -10.23
C ARG A 95 9.76 -3.92 -9.60
N GLU A 96 9.00 -4.02 -8.52
CA GLU A 96 8.72 -5.33 -7.91
C GLU A 96 7.88 -6.21 -8.83
N LEU A 97 6.90 -5.63 -9.55
CA LEU A 97 6.18 -6.34 -10.60
C LEU A 97 7.13 -6.79 -11.73
N GLU A 98 8.01 -5.90 -12.22
CA GLU A 98 8.98 -6.20 -13.28
C GLU A 98 9.95 -7.33 -12.87
N ARG A 99 10.44 -7.33 -11.63
CA ARG A 99 11.29 -8.39 -11.08
C ARG A 99 10.62 -9.76 -11.07
N MET A 100 9.28 -9.78 -11.00
CA MET A 100 8.47 -10.98 -11.10
C MET A 100 8.11 -11.33 -12.56
N GLY A 101 8.59 -10.57 -13.55
CA GLY A 101 8.25 -10.72 -14.96
C GLY A 101 6.83 -10.27 -15.29
N LEU A 102 6.23 -9.41 -14.46
CA LEU A 102 4.86 -8.92 -14.63
C LEU A 102 4.85 -7.45 -15.05
N SER A 103 4.01 -7.14 -16.03
CA SER A 103 3.60 -5.76 -16.31
C SER A 103 2.29 -5.44 -15.57
N PRO A 104 1.95 -4.16 -15.30
CA PRO A 104 0.64 -3.78 -14.75
C PRO A 104 -0.56 -4.37 -15.51
N ASP A 105 -0.42 -4.56 -16.83
CA ASP A 105 -1.42 -5.18 -17.70
C ASP A 105 -1.71 -6.67 -17.41
N LYS A 106 -0.87 -7.34 -16.61
CA LYS A 106 -1.07 -8.73 -16.17
C LYS A 106 -1.89 -8.84 -14.89
N ILE A 107 -2.14 -7.73 -14.23
CA ILE A 107 -3.03 -7.67 -13.06
C ILE A 107 -4.46 -7.65 -13.58
N SER A 108 -5.25 -8.66 -13.22
CA SER A 108 -6.65 -8.80 -13.65
C SER A 108 -7.62 -8.14 -12.66
N HIS A 109 -7.25 -8.08 -11.39
CA HIS A 109 -8.08 -7.52 -10.32
C HIS A 109 -7.22 -6.60 -9.44
N VAL A 110 -7.77 -5.44 -9.08
CA VAL A 110 -7.23 -4.57 -8.02
C VAL A 110 -8.31 -4.44 -6.98
N VAL A 111 -8.02 -4.80 -5.75
CA VAL A 111 -8.92 -4.62 -4.60
C VAL A 111 -8.30 -3.57 -3.71
N VAL A 112 -9.02 -2.48 -3.47
CA VAL A 112 -8.59 -1.48 -2.47
C VAL A 112 -9.33 -1.76 -1.16
N SER A 113 -8.58 -1.85 -0.06
CA SER A 113 -9.12 -2.07 1.28
C SER A 113 -10.05 -0.92 1.69
N HIS A 114 -9.68 0.30 1.33
CA HIS A 114 -10.46 1.52 1.48
C HIS A 114 -9.88 2.62 0.58
N LEU A 115 -10.54 3.79 0.53
CA LEU A 115 -10.22 4.85 -0.43
C LEU A 115 -9.39 6.00 0.17
N HIS A 116 -8.44 5.68 1.05
CA HIS A 116 -7.40 6.64 1.46
C HIS A 116 -6.24 6.72 0.47
N PHE A 117 -5.56 7.86 0.50
CA PHE A 117 -4.51 8.24 -0.43
C PHE A 117 -3.34 7.25 -0.49
N ASP A 118 -2.97 6.66 0.63
CA ASP A 118 -1.89 5.68 0.74
C ASP A 118 -2.28 4.27 0.32
N HIS A 119 -3.55 4.01 0.00
CA HIS A 119 -4.01 2.70 -0.47
C HIS A 119 -4.39 2.72 -1.96
N CYS A 120 -4.97 3.81 -2.47
CA CYS A 120 -5.57 3.83 -3.81
C CYS A 120 -4.84 4.65 -4.90
N LEU A 121 -3.83 5.47 -4.56
CA LEU A 121 -3.28 6.48 -5.48
C LEU A 121 -2.52 5.93 -6.71
N ASN A 122 -2.34 4.61 -6.82
CA ASN A 122 -1.77 3.98 -8.02
C ASN A 122 -2.74 3.07 -8.77
N MET A 123 -4.02 2.96 -8.38
CA MET A 123 -4.99 2.09 -9.07
C MET A 123 -5.17 2.37 -10.57
N HIS A 124 -4.99 3.63 -11.02
CA HIS A 124 -5.04 4.00 -12.43
C HIS A 124 -3.95 3.33 -13.30
N LEU A 125 -2.84 2.85 -12.72
CA LEU A 125 -1.77 2.17 -13.44
C LEU A 125 -2.23 0.84 -14.05
N PHE A 126 -3.23 0.20 -13.44
CA PHE A 126 -3.73 -1.12 -13.82
C PHE A 126 -4.93 -1.00 -14.76
N LYS A 127 -4.67 -0.59 -16.00
CA LYS A 127 -5.72 -0.24 -16.99
C LYS A 127 -6.64 -1.39 -17.38
N LYS A 128 -6.11 -2.62 -17.38
CA LYS A 128 -6.86 -3.84 -17.72
C LYS A 128 -7.52 -4.51 -16.52
N ALA A 129 -7.16 -4.10 -15.30
CA ALA A 129 -7.73 -4.67 -14.11
C ALA A 129 -9.15 -4.13 -13.88
N LYS A 130 -10.02 -5.01 -13.36
CA LYS A 130 -11.23 -4.59 -12.66
C LYS A 130 -10.83 -4.08 -11.28
N ILE A 131 -11.26 -2.87 -10.92
CA ILE A 131 -10.96 -2.26 -9.63
C ILE A 131 -12.17 -2.49 -8.72
N TYR A 132 -11.93 -2.89 -7.48
CA TYR A 132 -12.97 -3.23 -6.52
C TYR A 132 -12.80 -2.45 -5.22
N ALA A 133 -13.92 -1.92 -4.71
CA ALA A 133 -14.08 -1.37 -3.37
C ALA A 133 -15.45 -1.78 -2.83
N SER A 134 -15.70 -1.70 -1.52
CA SER A 134 -17.06 -1.94 -1.04
C SER A 134 -18.00 -0.83 -1.49
N GLU A 135 -19.29 -1.14 -1.65
CA GLU A 135 -20.30 -0.12 -1.98
C GLU A 135 -20.32 1.00 -0.93
N LYS A 136 -20.22 0.64 0.35
CA LYS A 136 -20.23 1.59 1.46
C LYS A 136 -19.03 2.53 1.42
N GLU A 137 -17.87 2.05 0.97
CA GLU A 137 -16.67 2.88 0.81
C GLU A 137 -16.80 3.85 -0.37
N LEU A 138 -17.30 3.37 -1.51
CA LEU A 138 -17.50 4.22 -2.67
C LEU A 138 -18.53 5.32 -2.38
N ASN A 139 -19.62 4.98 -1.69
CA ASN A 139 -20.63 5.93 -1.27
C ASN A 139 -20.09 6.93 -0.23
N TYR A 140 -19.26 6.48 0.72
CA TYR A 140 -18.60 7.35 1.70
C TYR A 140 -17.82 8.50 1.04
N VAL A 141 -17.10 8.20 -0.04
CA VAL A 141 -16.36 9.20 -0.81
C VAL A 141 -17.27 10.03 -1.72
N LEU A 142 -18.10 9.38 -2.55
CA LEU A 142 -18.87 10.08 -3.59
C LEU A 142 -20.02 10.95 -3.06
N SER A 143 -20.52 10.65 -1.86
CA SER A 143 -21.54 11.45 -1.16
C SER A 143 -20.96 12.61 -0.34
N ASN A 144 -19.63 12.73 -0.25
CA ASN A 144 -18.91 13.65 0.63
C ASN A 144 -19.13 13.40 2.14
N GLU A 145 -19.58 12.21 2.55
CA GLU A 145 -19.69 11.86 3.98
C GLU A 145 -18.32 11.96 4.69
N TYR A 146 -17.23 11.71 3.96
CA TYR A 146 -15.86 11.86 4.48
C TYR A 146 -15.56 13.25 5.03
N GLU A 147 -16.11 14.32 4.41
CA GLU A 147 -15.94 15.69 4.89
C GLU A 147 -16.65 15.91 6.23
N ALA A 148 -17.88 15.38 6.36
CA ALA A 148 -18.65 15.47 7.61
C ALA A 148 -17.99 14.70 8.76
N LYS A 149 -17.22 13.66 8.43
CA LYS A 149 -16.42 12.88 9.38
C LYS A 149 -15.02 13.48 9.63
N GLY A 150 -14.68 14.58 8.97
CA GLY A 150 -13.39 15.26 9.12
C GLY A 150 -12.21 14.42 8.65
N ASP A 151 -12.42 13.51 7.69
CA ASP A 151 -11.39 12.63 7.14
C ASP A 151 -10.58 13.37 6.06
N PRO A 152 -9.29 13.69 6.32
CA PRO A 152 -8.46 14.43 5.38
C PRO A 152 -7.72 13.53 4.39
N PHE A 153 -7.85 12.21 4.48
CA PHE A 153 -7.04 11.24 3.75
C PHE A 153 -7.68 10.75 2.46
N VAL A 154 -8.95 11.10 2.22
CA VAL A 154 -9.68 10.78 0.99
C VAL A 154 -9.22 11.67 -0.18
N PRO A 155 -8.63 11.11 -1.25
CA PRO A 155 -8.24 11.87 -2.43
C PRO A 155 -9.44 12.02 -3.38
N TYR A 156 -10.46 12.77 -2.96
CA TYR A 156 -11.79 12.83 -3.61
C TYR A 156 -11.74 13.00 -5.13
N ALA A 157 -10.99 13.99 -5.65
CA ALA A 157 -10.93 14.25 -7.09
C ALA A 157 -10.44 13.03 -7.89
N TYR A 158 -9.42 12.34 -7.37
CA TYR A 158 -8.86 11.15 -8.01
C TYR A 158 -9.83 9.96 -7.98
N VAL A 159 -10.51 9.74 -6.85
CA VAL A 159 -11.54 8.70 -6.74
C VAL A 159 -12.72 9.00 -7.66
N LYS A 160 -13.21 10.24 -7.67
CA LYS A 160 -14.33 10.68 -8.50
C LYS A 160 -14.05 10.45 -9.98
N ASP A 161 -12.87 10.83 -10.46
CA ASP A 161 -12.47 10.66 -11.86
C ASP A 161 -12.41 9.17 -12.27
N LEU A 162 -12.07 8.29 -11.33
CA LEU A 162 -11.95 6.85 -11.56
C LEU A 162 -13.18 6.04 -11.17
N SER A 163 -14.20 6.66 -10.60
CA SER A 163 -15.38 5.99 -10.02
C SER A 163 -16.07 5.04 -11.00
N SER A 164 -16.16 5.41 -12.28
CA SER A 164 -16.72 4.55 -13.34
C SER A 164 -15.95 3.25 -13.60
N ARG A 165 -14.71 3.14 -13.12
CA ARG A 165 -13.87 1.93 -13.19
C ARG A 165 -13.94 1.07 -11.94
N ILE A 166 -14.56 1.57 -10.87
CA ILE A 166 -14.68 0.86 -9.59
C ILE A 166 -15.98 0.06 -9.60
N ALA A 167 -15.86 -1.26 -9.56
CA ALA A 167 -16.96 -2.16 -9.29
C ALA A 167 -17.12 -2.33 -7.77
N THR A 168 -18.36 -2.41 -7.29
CA THR A 168 -18.63 -2.65 -5.88
C THR A 168 -18.55 -4.14 -5.55
N VAL A 169 -18.20 -4.44 -4.29
CA VAL A 169 -18.21 -5.80 -3.72
C VAL A 169 -18.95 -5.85 -2.40
N GLU A 170 -19.41 -7.05 -2.04
CA GLU A 170 -20.18 -7.34 -0.83
C GLU A 170 -19.42 -8.29 0.13
N ASP A 171 -19.83 -8.35 1.40
CA ASP A 171 -19.25 -9.29 2.38
C ASP A 171 -19.47 -10.73 1.92
N GLY A 172 -18.42 -11.55 2.00
CA GLY A 172 -18.46 -12.94 1.59
C GLY A 172 -18.36 -13.19 0.09
N GLN A 173 -18.29 -12.15 -0.75
CA GLN A 173 -18.12 -12.31 -2.19
C GLN A 173 -16.79 -12.97 -2.52
N GLU A 174 -16.81 -14.03 -3.32
CA GLU A 174 -15.61 -14.71 -3.79
C GLU A 174 -15.11 -14.08 -5.10
N LEU A 175 -13.92 -13.48 -5.09
CA LEU A 175 -13.32 -12.85 -6.28
C LEU A 175 -12.51 -13.84 -7.13
N ALA A 176 -12.07 -14.92 -6.49
CA ALA A 176 -11.37 -16.03 -7.10
C ALA A 176 -11.45 -17.24 -6.17
N PRO A 177 -11.18 -18.47 -6.66
CA PRO A 177 -11.21 -19.66 -5.82
C PRO A 177 -10.46 -19.47 -4.50
N ARG A 178 -11.20 -19.58 -3.40
CA ARG A 178 -10.73 -19.49 -2.01
C ARG A 178 -10.10 -18.14 -1.66
N CYS A 179 -10.57 -17.08 -2.30
CA CYS A 179 -10.21 -15.68 -2.09
C CYS A 179 -11.48 -14.84 -1.90
N GLN A 180 -11.86 -14.66 -0.64
CA GLN A 180 -13.14 -14.07 -0.24
C GLN A 180 -12.97 -12.62 0.24
N VAL A 181 -13.91 -11.75 -0.13
CA VAL A 181 -14.04 -10.40 0.43
C VAL A 181 -14.60 -10.49 1.85
N VAL A 182 -13.99 -9.76 2.77
CA VAL A 182 -14.47 -9.63 4.14
C VAL A 182 -14.65 -8.16 4.45
N LEU A 183 -15.88 -7.70 4.68
CA LEU A 183 -16.11 -6.34 5.16
C LEU A 183 -15.62 -6.23 6.60
N LEU A 184 -14.87 -5.15 6.84
CA LEU A 184 -14.16 -4.85 8.08
C LEU A 184 -14.37 -3.37 8.46
N PRO A 185 -15.64 -2.89 8.59
CA PRO A 185 -15.92 -1.48 8.88
C PRO A 185 -15.30 -1.04 10.20
N GLY A 186 -14.89 0.23 10.27
CA GLY A 186 -14.32 0.79 11.49
C GLY A 186 -13.42 1.98 11.19
N HIS A 187 -12.26 1.72 10.58
CA HIS A 187 -11.35 2.78 10.15
C HIS A 187 -12.05 3.73 9.16
N THR A 188 -12.57 3.19 8.06
CA THR A 188 -13.60 3.82 7.22
C THR A 188 -14.89 3.01 7.28
N PRO A 189 -16.05 3.58 6.90
CA PRO A 189 -17.32 2.85 6.90
C PRO A 189 -17.34 1.62 6.00
N GLY A 190 -16.57 1.61 4.92
CA GLY A 190 -16.54 0.53 3.95
C GLY A 190 -15.19 -0.19 3.83
N SER A 191 -14.33 -0.07 4.85
CA SER A 191 -13.09 -0.84 4.95
C SER A 191 -13.36 -2.34 4.71
N LEU A 192 -12.49 -2.98 3.93
CA LEU A 192 -12.56 -4.40 3.61
C LEU A 192 -11.18 -5.06 3.66
N GLY A 193 -11.21 -6.38 3.77
CA GLY A 193 -10.06 -7.25 3.62
C GLY A 193 -10.29 -8.37 2.60
N LEU A 194 -9.24 -9.15 2.34
CA LEU A 194 -9.29 -10.38 1.56
C LEU A 194 -8.84 -11.56 2.40
N PHE A 195 -9.71 -12.55 2.55
CA PHE A 195 -9.41 -13.81 3.22
C PHE A 195 -9.03 -14.89 2.20
N LEU A 196 -7.84 -15.45 2.37
CA LEU A 196 -7.28 -16.53 1.57
C LEU A 196 -7.45 -17.85 2.33
N GLU A 197 -8.55 -18.55 2.07
CA GLU A 197 -8.96 -19.72 2.85
C GLU A 197 -7.98 -20.90 2.75
N ASP A 198 -7.34 -21.07 1.59
CA ASP A 198 -6.35 -22.13 1.31
C ASP A 198 -5.24 -22.19 2.36
N VAL A 199 -4.91 -21.02 2.86
CA VAL A 199 -3.68 -20.74 3.59
C VAL A 199 -3.96 -20.00 4.90
N LYS A 200 -5.25 -19.73 5.18
CA LYS A 200 -5.79 -19.05 6.36
C LYS A 200 -5.10 -17.71 6.65
N VAL A 201 -4.99 -16.88 5.63
CA VAL A 201 -4.39 -15.54 5.74
C VAL A 201 -5.39 -14.48 5.35
N ILE A 202 -5.44 -13.39 6.12
CA ILE A 202 -6.27 -12.25 5.82
C ILE A 202 -5.43 -11.00 5.61
N LEU A 203 -5.64 -10.33 4.48
CA LEU A 203 -5.16 -8.97 4.24
C LEU A 203 -6.23 -8.00 4.70
N VAL A 204 -5.91 -7.07 5.60
CA VAL A 204 -6.95 -6.31 6.32
C VAL A 204 -6.91 -4.80 6.08
N GLY A 205 -5.92 -4.31 5.33
CA GLY A 205 -5.68 -2.87 5.21
C GLY A 205 -5.67 -2.22 6.58
N ASP A 206 -6.42 -1.15 6.75
CA ASP A 206 -6.44 -0.37 7.99
C ASP A 206 -7.47 -0.81 9.02
N ALA A 207 -8.13 -1.96 8.82
CA ALA A 207 -8.90 -2.59 9.90
C ALA A 207 -8.00 -3.08 11.04
N ILE A 208 -6.75 -3.43 10.73
CA ILE A 208 -5.63 -3.52 11.68
C ILE A 208 -4.43 -2.89 10.98
N ARG A 209 -4.04 -1.67 11.37
CA ARG A 209 -2.94 -0.95 10.70
C ARG A 209 -1.60 -1.54 11.09
N HIS A 210 -1.42 -1.84 12.37
CA HIS A 210 -0.20 -2.44 12.88
C HIS A 210 -0.48 -3.18 14.17
N ALA A 211 0.32 -4.21 14.48
CA ALA A 211 0.00 -5.13 15.57
C ALA A 211 -0.05 -4.46 16.95
N TRP A 212 0.59 -3.29 17.09
CA TRP A 212 0.52 -2.44 18.28
C TRP A 212 -0.91 -2.05 18.68
N GLU A 213 -1.83 -1.86 17.72
CA GLU A 213 -3.23 -1.46 17.98
C GLU A 213 -4.03 -2.56 18.69
N LEU A 214 -3.62 -3.82 18.53
CA LEU A 214 -4.28 -4.94 19.19
C LEU A 214 -3.93 -5.06 20.67
N LEU A 215 -2.80 -4.45 21.07
CA LEU A 215 -2.25 -4.54 22.43
C LEU A 215 -2.42 -3.24 23.22
N HIS A 216 -2.77 -2.14 22.54
CA HIS A 216 -2.81 -0.80 23.12
C HIS A 216 -4.08 -0.06 22.70
N GLU A 217 -3.99 1.26 22.48
CA GLU A 217 -5.11 2.08 22.06
C GLU A 217 -5.37 1.94 20.55
N PRO A 218 -6.66 2.00 20.14
CA PRO A 218 -7.02 1.96 18.74
C PRO A 218 -6.47 3.19 18.01
N GLY A 219 -6.11 2.96 16.75
CA GLY A 219 -5.59 3.98 15.86
C GLY A 219 -6.57 5.04 15.41
N ILE A 220 -6.17 5.76 14.37
CA ILE A 220 -7.04 6.70 13.66
C ILE A 220 -8.27 5.95 13.14
N CYS A 221 -9.46 6.50 13.37
CA CYS A 221 -10.73 5.87 13.02
C CYS A 221 -11.77 6.93 12.68
N PHE A 222 -12.29 6.91 11.46
CA PHE A 222 -13.27 7.88 10.94
C PHE A 222 -14.72 7.35 10.95
N HIS A 223 -14.93 6.05 11.16
CA HIS A 223 -16.29 5.49 11.25
C HIS A 223 -16.74 5.19 12.68
N SER A 224 -16.20 4.14 13.29
CA SER A 224 -16.67 3.60 14.56
C SER A 224 -15.62 2.72 15.21
N LEU A 225 -15.15 3.09 16.40
CA LEU A 225 -14.20 2.29 17.18
C LEU A 225 -14.79 0.92 17.56
N GLN A 226 -16.09 0.87 17.87
CA GLN A 226 -16.76 -0.37 18.18
C GLN A 226 -16.80 -1.33 16.98
N GLU A 227 -16.99 -0.81 15.76
CA GLU A 227 -16.92 -1.64 14.55
C GLU A 227 -15.48 -2.03 14.23
N ALA A 228 -14.52 -1.13 14.42
CA ALA A 228 -13.10 -1.45 14.24
C ALA A 228 -12.67 -2.63 15.15
N GLU A 229 -13.06 -2.61 16.43
CA GLU A 229 -12.79 -3.71 17.36
C GLU A 229 -13.45 -5.03 16.92
N LYS A 230 -14.70 -4.98 16.43
CA LYS A 230 -15.39 -6.16 15.92
C LYS A 230 -14.72 -6.71 14.67
N SER A 231 -14.28 -5.82 13.77
CA SER A 231 -13.57 -6.16 12.54
C SER A 231 -12.21 -6.80 12.81
N ALA A 232 -11.44 -6.24 13.76
CA ALA A 232 -10.18 -6.83 14.20
C ALA A 232 -10.40 -8.23 14.80
N LYS A 233 -11.41 -8.42 15.65
CA LYS A 233 -11.78 -9.74 16.20
C LYS A 233 -12.18 -10.72 15.10
N LYS A 234 -13.05 -10.31 14.17
CA LYS A 234 -13.45 -11.12 13.01
C LYS A 234 -12.24 -11.60 12.21
N ALA A 235 -11.28 -10.70 11.94
CA ALA A 235 -10.05 -11.05 11.22
C ALA A 235 -9.20 -12.09 11.97
N LEU A 236 -9.01 -11.90 13.28
CA LEU A 236 -8.25 -12.82 14.15
C LEU A 236 -8.93 -14.17 14.34
N GLU A 237 -10.27 -14.24 14.27
CA GLU A 237 -11.03 -15.48 14.41
C GLU A 237 -10.95 -16.37 13.16
N ILE A 238 -10.93 -15.78 11.96
CA ILE A 238 -11.00 -16.54 10.71
C ILE A 238 -9.63 -16.89 10.13
N ALA A 239 -8.58 -16.14 10.48
CA ALA A 239 -7.24 -16.30 9.92
C ALA A 239 -6.19 -16.69 10.98
N GLU A 240 -5.22 -17.50 10.55
CA GLU A 240 -4.03 -17.81 11.35
C GLU A 240 -2.96 -16.71 11.21
N VAL A 241 -2.91 -16.03 10.07
CA VAL A 241 -1.99 -14.90 9.83
C VAL A 241 -2.76 -13.67 9.40
N VAL A 242 -2.42 -12.54 10.01
CA VAL A 242 -2.90 -11.22 9.62
C VAL A 242 -1.81 -10.51 8.84
N VAL A 243 -2.17 -9.95 7.67
CA VAL A 243 -1.35 -9.03 6.89
C VAL A 243 -1.94 -7.63 7.05
N PRO A 244 -1.36 -6.80 7.94
CA PRO A 244 -1.89 -5.49 8.29
C PRO A 244 -1.55 -4.41 7.25
N GLY A 245 -2.23 -3.26 7.35
CA GLY A 245 -2.08 -2.14 6.42
C GLY A 245 -0.72 -1.46 6.48
N HIS A 246 -0.11 -1.32 7.66
CA HIS A 246 1.10 -0.53 7.92
C HIS A 246 2.11 -1.28 8.79
N ASP A 247 2.20 -2.59 8.68
CA ASP A 247 3.16 -3.39 9.46
C ASP A 247 3.46 -4.71 8.74
N ARG A 248 4.37 -5.48 9.32
CA ARG A 248 4.73 -6.81 8.88
C ARG A 248 3.62 -7.81 9.21
N PRO A 249 3.47 -8.90 8.44
CA PRO A 249 2.57 -9.98 8.78
C PRO A 249 2.90 -10.61 10.13
N PHE A 250 1.86 -10.98 10.87
CA PHE A 250 2.01 -11.55 12.20
C PHE A 250 0.95 -12.61 12.50
N LYS A 251 1.25 -13.43 13.50
CA LYS A 251 0.27 -14.27 14.21
C LYS A 251 0.03 -13.68 15.60
N LEU A 252 -1.19 -13.84 16.11
CA LEU A 252 -1.52 -13.51 17.50
C LEU A 252 -1.76 -14.81 18.27
N GLU A 253 -0.84 -15.19 19.13
CA GLU A 253 -0.90 -16.43 19.91
C GLU A 253 -0.81 -16.07 21.40
N GLU A 254 -1.81 -16.51 22.19
CA GLU A 254 -1.85 -16.24 23.65
C GLU A 254 -1.68 -14.76 24.03
N GLY A 255 -2.22 -13.85 23.21
CA GLY A 255 -2.10 -12.40 23.42
C GLY A 255 -0.73 -11.81 23.06
N ARG A 256 0.14 -12.58 22.39
CA ARG A 256 1.46 -12.14 21.93
C ARG A 256 1.53 -12.10 20.41
N VAL A 257 2.16 -11.05 19.89
CA VAL A 257 2.38 -10.85 18.46
C VAL A 257 3.66 -11.57 18.05
N HIS A 258 3.55 -12.44 17.05
CA HIS A 258 4.65 -13.16 16.43
C HIS A 258 4.78 -12.72 14.97
N TYR A 259 5.72 -11.81 14.69
CA TYR A 259 6.02 -11.36 13.34
C TYR A 259 6.63 -12.50 12.50
N LEU A 260 6.23 -12.58 11.23
CA LEU A 260 6.67 -13.62 10.30
C LEU A 260 7.85 -13.19 9.41
N GLU A 261 8.26 -11.93 9.51
CA GLU A 261 9.41 -11.37 8.83
C GLU A 261 10.13 -10.38 9.74
N ASP A 262 11.43 -10.20 9.51
CA ASP A 262 12.24 -9.19 10.19
C ASP A 262 11.84 -7.79 9.71
N PHE A 263 12.03 -6.78 10.56
CA PHE A 263 11.79 -5.40 10.13
C PHE A 263 13.03 -4.91 9.41
N HIS A 264 12.84 -4.28 8.26
CA HIS A 264 13.92 -3.60 7.57
C HIS A 264 13.40 -2.34 6.89
N LEU A 265 13.93 -1.19 7.28
CA LEU A 265 13.67 0.09 6.62
C LEU A 265 14.96 0.89 6.49
N GLU A 266 15.25 1.33 5.28
CA GLU A 266 16.37 2.22 4.97
C GLU A 266 15.84 3.60 4.57
N LEU A 267 16.18 4.63 5.36
CA LEU A 267 15.86 6.03 5.06
C LEU A 267 17.13 6.74 4.62
N ILE A 268 17.12 7.28 3.40
CA ILE A 268 18.29 7.93 2.79
C ILE A 268 18.02 9.43 2.63
N PHE A 269 18.85 10.25 3.26
CA PHE A 269 18.73 11.69 3.29
C PHE A 269 19.90 12.37 2.58
N ARG A 270 19.61 13.28 1.66
CA ARG A 270 20.60 14.18 1.04
C ARG A 270 20.44 15.57 1.65
N ILE A 271 21.00 15.76 2.84
CA ILE A 271 20.77 16.96 3.67
C ILE A 271 21.57 18.16 3.12
N HIS A 272 22.84 17.94 2.80
CA HIS A 272 23.73 18.97 2.27
C HIS A 272 24.25 18.58 0.87
N PRO A 273 24.28 19.51 -0.11
CA PRO A 273 24.61 19.19 -1.51
C PRO A 273 26.02 18.61 -1.75
N HIS A 274 26.95 18.87 -0.82
CA HIS A 274 28.35 18.47 -0.95
C HIS A 274 28.72 17.26 -0.07
N ASP A 275 27.82 16.84 0.81
CA ASP A 275 28.05 15.73 1.72
C ASP A 275 27.59 14.41 1.10
N GLN A 276 28.10 13.30 1.64
CA GLN A 276 27.52 12.00 1.32
C GLN A 276 26.10 11.90 1.90
N PRO A 277 25.19 11.15 1.25
CA PRO A 277 23.89 10.87 1.82
C PRO A 277 24.02 10.23 3.21
N VAL A 278 23.16 10.65 4.13
CA VAL A 278 23.00 10.02 5.45
C VAL A 278 21.97 8.91 5.31
N THR A 279 22.34 7.71 5.76
CA THR A 279 21.45 6.55 5.74
C THR A 279 21.13 6.13 7.16
N VAL A 280 19.84 6.03 7.48
CA VAL A 280 19.34 5.46 8.72
C VAL A 280 18.75 4.09 8.40
N LYS A 281 19.23 3.05 9.08
CA LYS A 281 18.72 1.68 8.96
C LYS A 281 17.98 1.31 10.24
N LEU A 282 16.74 0.86 10.11
CA LEU A 282 15.93 0.35 11.19
C LEU A 282 15.69 -1.13 10.95
N GLU A 283 16.17 -1.96 11.87
CA GLU A 283 16.17 -3.42 11.75
C GLU A 283 15.76 -4.05 13.09
N SER A 284 14.97 -5.12 13.07
CA SER A 284 14.58 -5.91 14.26
C SER A 284 14.46 -7.38 13.95
#